data_AF-A0A945FZL2-F1
#
_entry.id   AF-A0A945FZL2-F1
#
_cell.length_a   1.000
_cell.length_b   1.000
_cell.length_c   1.000
_cell.angle_alpha   90.00
_cell.angle_beta   90.00
_cell.angle_gamma   90.00
#
_symmetry.space_group_name_H-M   'P 1'
#
loop_
_entity.id
_entity.type
_entity.pdbx_description
1 polymer ?
#
loop_
_entity_poly.entity_id
_entity_poly.type
_entity_poly.pdbx_seq_one_letter_code
_entity_poly.pdbx_strand_id
1 'polypeptide(L)' 'MDFSFTQDQNEMRSHIRDLLEKVCPPEYVEKCDKDGVPPYEAYKALCDAGWIGLIIPEEFGGAGGSAT' A
#
# COMPACT_ATOMS: atom_id res chain seq x y z
N MET A 1 -13.71 -4.41 -25.65
CA MET A 1 -13.27 -4.89 -24.34
C MET A 1 -13.09 -3.66 -23.47
N ASP A 2 -13.70 -3.65 -22.29
CA ASP A 2 -13.57 -2.54 -21.35
C ASP A 2 -12.36 -2.81 -20.45
N PHE A 3 -11.49 -1.82 -20.30
CA PHE A 3 -10.25 -1.87 -19.50
C PHE A 3 -10.30 -0.89 -18.33
N SER A 4 -11.46 -0.29 -18.07
CA SER A 4 -11.66 0.53 -16.89
C SER A 4 -11.55 -0.31 -15.61
N PHE A 5 -11.10 0.31 -14.53
CA PHE A 5 -11.11 -0.32 -13.22
C PHE A 5 -12.55 -0.51 -12.75
N THR A 6 -12.80 -1.61 -12.03
CA THR A 6 -14.04 -1.80 -11.29
C THR A 6 -14.18 -0.73 -10.21
N GLN A 7 -15.39 -0.60 -9.65
CA GLN A 7 -15.61 0.31 -8.53
C GLN A 7 -14.69 -0.04 -7.34
N ASP A 8 -14.64 -1.30 -6.94
CA ASP A 8 -13.81 -1.77 -5.83
C ASP A 8 -12.31 -1.47 -6.07
N GLN A 9 -11.82 -1.68 -7.29
CA GLN A 9 -10.44 -1.34 -7.66
C GLN A 9 -10.18 0.17 -7.54
N ASN A 10 -11.14 1.03 -7.90
CA ASN A 10 -11.00 2.47 -7.73
C ASN A 10 -11.00 2.88 -6.24
N GLU A 11 -11.85 2.26 -5.43
CA GLU A 11 -11.89 2.49 -3.98
C GLU A 11 -10.56 2.09 -3.32
N MET A 12 -10.04 0.90 -3.65
CA MET A 12 -8.71 0.46 -3.20
C MET A 12 -7.62 1.45 -3.62
N ARG A 13 -7.62 1.89 -4.88
CA ARG A 13 -6.64 2.88 -5.40
C ARG A 13 -6.73 4.22 -4.67
N SER A 14 -7.94 4.65 -4.28
CA SER A 14 -8.12 5.87 -3.49
C SER A 14 -7.52 5.69 -2.09
N HIS A 15 -7.88 4.60 -1.40
CA HIS A 15 -7.42 4.35 -0.04
C HIS A 15 -5.89 4.26 0.08
N ILE A 16 -5.22 3.53 -0.83
CA ILE A 16 -3.76 3.43 -0.78
C ILE A 16 -3.08 4.77 -1.09
N ARG A 17 -3.65 5.58 -2.00
CA ARG A 17 -3.12 6.91 -2.31
C ARG A 17 -3.22 7.83 -1.10
N ASP A 18 -4.38 7.90 -0.46
CA ASP A 18 -4.61 8.74 0.72
C ASP A 18 -3.71 8.36 1.90
N LEU A 19 -3.36 7.06 2.01
CA LEU A 19 -2.40 6.59 3.00
C LEU A 19 -0.98 7.03 2.65
N LEU A 20 -0.52 6.77 1.42
CA LEU A 20 0.84 7.07 0.97
C LEU A 20 1.15 8.57 0.99
N GLU A 21 0.17 9.42 0.67
CA GLU A 21 0.30 10.88 0.79
C GLU A 21 0.66 11.33 2.22
N LYS A 22 0.22 10.59 3.24
CA LYS A 22 0.47 10.89 4.66
C LYS A 22 1.76 10.26 5.17
N VAL A 23 2.04 9.02 4.78
CA VAL A 23 3.09 8.20 5.42
C VAL A 23 4.35 8.06 4.57
N CYS A 24 4.28 8.36 3.28
CA CYS A 24 5.39 8.22 2.34
C CYS A 24 5.51 9.42 1.37
N PRO A 25 5.58 10.66 1.87
CA PRO A 25 5.72 11.83 0.99
C PRO A 25 7.10 11.82 0.28
N PRO A 26 7.21 12.48 -0.89
CA PRO A 26 8.47 12.50 -1.66
C PRO A 26 9.70 12.93 -0.86
N GLU A 27 9.55 13.92 0.02
CA GLU A 27 10.66 14.45 0.83
C GLU A 27 11.18 13.42 1.84
N TYR A 28 10.31 12.57 2.37
CA TYR A 28 10.69 11.50 3.28
C TYR A 28 11.44 10.38 2.54
N VAL A 29 10.96 10.00 1.35
CA VAL A 29 11.66 9.01 0.50
C VAL A 29 13.03 9.53 0.06
N GLU A 30 13.11 10.80 -0.36
CA GLU A 30 14.37 11.43 -0.74
C GLU A 30 15.38 11.42 0.42
N LYS A 31 14.92 11.67 1.65
CA LYS A 31 15.77 11.59 2.84
C LYS A 31 16.25 10.15 3.09
N CYS A 32 15.35 9.17 3.01
CA CYS A 32 15.68 7.75 3.16
C CYS A 32 16.78 7.32 2.18
N ASP A 33 16.64 7.70 0.91
CA ASP A 33 17.63 7.41 -0.14
C ASP A 33 18.99 8.06 0.15
N LYS A 34 19.01 9.32 0.59
CA LYS A 34 20.25 10.05 0.96
C LYS A 34 20.96 9.41 2.15
N ASP A 35 20.20 8.99 3.15
CA ASP A 35 20.71 8.41 4.39
C ASP A 35 21.03 6.91 4.23
N GLY A 36 20.67 6.29 3.10
CA GLY A 36 20.90 4.87 2.82
C GLY A 36 20.06 3.94 3.69
N VAL A 37 18.89 4.40 4.13
CA VAL A 37 17.96 3.64 4.98
C VAL A 37 16.64 3.46 4.25
N PRO A 38 15.95 2.32 4.40
CA PRO A 38 14.64 2.15 3.78
C PRO A 38 13.57 2.91 4.57
N PRO A 39 12.42 3.23 3.93
CA PRO A 39 11.32 3.96 4.55
C PRO A 39 10.49 3.06 5.49
N TYR A 40 11.08 2.66 6.63
CA TYR A 40 10.49 1.71 7.57
C TYR A 40 9.14 2.15 8.12
N GLU A 41 8.96 3.45 8.38
CA GLU A 41 7.70 4.01 8.88
C GLU A 41 6.57 3.87 7.85
N ALA A 42 6.85 4.13 6.57
CA ALA A 42 5.88 3.94 5.50
C ALA A 42 5.53 2.45 5.31
N TYR A 43 6.55 1.57 5.33
CA TYR A 43 6.34 0.13 5.24
C TYR A 43 5.48 -0.38 6.39
N LYS A 44 5.78 0.05 7.63
CA LYS A 44 4.99 -0.29 8.81
C LYS A 44 3.53 0.17 8.66
N ALA A 45 3.30 1.38 8.18
CA ALA A 45 1.95 1.89 7.97
C ALA A 45 1.17 1.05 6.93
N LEU A 46 1.83 0.58 5.87
CA LEU A 46 1.22 -0.34 4.89
C LEU A 46 0.88 -1.70 5.51
N CYS A 47 1.75 -2.25 6.36
CA CYS A 47 1.49 -3.48 7.10
C CYS A 47 0.30 -3.33 8.04
N ASP A 48 0.28 -2.26 8.85
CA ASP A 48 -0.78 -2.00 9.82
C ASP A 48 -2.14 -1.76 9.15
N ALA A 49 -2.13 -1.21 7.92
CA ALA A 49 -3.32 -1.03 7.09
C ALA A 49 -3.69 -2.27 6.24
N GLY A 50 -2.96 -3.38 6.37
CA GLY A 50 -3.26 -4.66 5.71
C GLY A 50 -2.85 -4.76 4.24
N TRP A 51 -2.21 -3.74 3.67
CA TRP A 51 -1.85 -3.70 2.25
C TRP A 51 -0.82 -4.77 1.86
N ILE A 52 0.12 -5.08 2.75
CA ILE A 52 1.15 -6.10 2.50
C ILE A 52 0.55 -7.52 2.55
N GLY A 53 -0.53 -7.70 3.32
CA GLY A 53 -1.24 -8.97 3.47
C GLY A 53 -2.40 -9.18 2.50
N LEU A 54 -2.61 -8.26 1.53
CA LEU A 54 -3.83 -8.22 0.70
C LEU A 54 -4.17 -9.57 0.06
N ILE A 55 -3.20 -10.20 -0.61
CA ILE A 55 -3.39 -11.49 -1.32
C ILE A 55 -3.06 -12.70 -0.46
N ILE A 56 -2.59 -12.48 0.77
CA ILE A 56 -2.21 -13.57 1.66
C ILE A 56 -3.49 -14.20 2.23
N PRO A 57 -3.61 -15.54 2.27
CA PRO A 57 -4.75 -16.19 2.89
C PRO A 57 -4.95 -15.79 4.35
N GLU A 58 -6.21 -15.75 4.79
CA GLU A 58 -6.58 -15.39 6.17
C GLU A 58 -5.94 -16.32 7.22
N GLU A 59 -5.73 -17.61 6.90
CA GLU A 59 -5.06 -18.57 7.79
C GLU A 59 -3.62 -18.19 8.15
N PHE A 60 -3.00 -17.32 7.33
CA PHE A 60 -1.66 -16.76 7.57
C PHE A 60 -1.71 -15.29 8.04
N GLY A 61 -2.90 -14.78 8.38
CA GLY A 61 -3.11 -13.40 8.85
C GLY A 61 -3.23 -12.35 7.74
N GLY A 62 -3.50 -12.78 6.49
CA GLY A 62 -3.79 -11.87 5.38
C GLY A 62 -5.27 -11.57 5.17
N ALA A 63 -5.60 -10.90 4.07
CA ALA A 63 -6.96 -10.50 3.74
C ALA A 63 -7.68 -11.42 2.73
N GLY A 64 -7.00 -12.43 2.18
CA GLY A 64 -7.57 -13.36 1.20
C GLY A 64 -8.08 -12.70 -0.10
N GLY A 65 -7.63 -11.47 -0.39
CA GLY A 65 -8.07 -10.65 -1.50
C GLY A 65 -7.41 -10.99 -2.83
N SER A 66 -7.74 -10.19 -3.85
CA SER A 66 -7.26 -10.35 -5.24
C SER A 66 -6.47 -9.12 -5.69
N ALA A 67 -5.44 -9.35 -6.52
CA ALA A 67 -4.72 -8.30 -7.24
C ALA A 67 -5.26 -8.05 -8.66
N THR A 68 -6.26 -8.83 -9.08
CA THR A 68 -6.90 -8.77 -10.41
C THR A 68 -8.36 -8.42 -10.28
#